data_AF-A0A2M7U924-F1
#
_entry.id   AF-A0A2M7U924-F1
#
_cell.length_a   1.000
_cell.length_b   1.000
_cell.length_c   1.000
_cell.angle_alpha   90.00
_cell.angle_beta   90.00
_cell.angle_gamma   90.00
#
_symmetry.space_group_name_H-M   'P 1'
#
loop_
_entity.id
_entity.type
_entity.pdbx_description
1 polymer ?
#
loop_
_entity_poly.entity_id
_entity_poly.type
_entity_poly.pdbx_seq_one_letter_code
_entity_poly.pdbx_strand_id
1 'polypeptide(L)' 'MGADLYTNLGNETVPLGVGENTIIRNAILDKDVSIGKNVQIINKDKLEFYDDDRYSIRDGIVIIPKGAVIPDGMII' A
#
# COMPACT_ATOMS: atom_id res chain seq x y z
N MET A 1 1.23 24.52 -14.00
CA MET A 1 1.69 23.31 -14.69
C MET A 1 3.15 23.13 -14.32
N GLY A 2 3.51 22.18 -13.44
CA GLY A 2 4.88 22.15 -12.91
C GLY A 2 5.21 20.88 -12.12
N ALA A 3 6.19 20.17 -12.66
CA ALA A 3 6.94 19.06 -12.07
C ALA A 3 6.21 17.72 -11.90
N ASP A 4 5.57 17.26 -12.97
CA ASP A 4 5.27 15.85 -13.17
C ASP A 4 6.61 15.14 -13.46
N LEU A 5 7.33 14.77 -12.40
CA LEU A 5 8.53 13.94 -12.48
C LEU A 5 8.12 12.56 -13.05
N TYR A 6 8.28 12.43 -14.36
CA TYR A 6 8.42 11.13 -15.03
C TYR A 6 9.66 10.43 -14.48
N THR A 7 9.47 9.51 -13.52
CA THR A 7 10.55 8.63 -13.08
C THR A 7 10.70 7.46 -14.07
N ASN A 8 11.58 7.70 -15.04
CA ASN A 8 12.35 6.80 -15.91
C ASN A 8 12.07 5.27 -15.95
N LEU A 9 11.82 4.81 -17.18
CA LEU A 9 12.31 3.59 -17.85
C LEU A 9 12.85 2.44 -16.96
N GLY A 10 12.08 1.36 -16.87
CA GLY A 10 12.63 0.00 -16.71
C GLY A 10 12.03 -0.88 -15.62
N ASN A 11 11.27 -0.33 -14.66
CA ASN A 11 10.61 -1.11 -13.60
C ASN A 11 9.24 -0.48 -13.28
N GLU A 12 8.20 -1.30 -13.26
CA GLU A 12 6.80 -0.94 -13.05
C GLU A 12 6.63 -0.05 -11.79
N THR A 13 6.57 1.26 -11.99
CA THR A 13 6.42 2.22 -10.91
C THR A 13 4.95 2.28 -10.55
N VAL A 14 4.60 1.73 -9.38
CA VAL A 14 3.25 1.87 -8.82
C VAL A 14 2.95 3.36 -8.67
N PRO A 15 1.91 3.91 -9.32
CA PRO A 15 1.57 5.32 -9.21
C PRO A 15 1.12 5.65 -7.79
N LEU A 16 1.27 6.92 -7.42
CA LEU A 16 0.77 7.42 -6.14
C LEU A 16 -0.75 7.23 -6.06
N GLY A 17 -1.24 6.82 -4.90
CA GLY A 17 -2.67 6.53 -4.67
C GLY A 17 -2.97 5.03 -4.71
N VAL A 18 -4.20 4.69 -5.10
CA VAL A 18 -4.72 3.31 -5.05
C VAL A 18 -4.96 2.78 -6.45
N GLY A 19 -4.25 1.71 -6.81
CA GLY A 19 -4.40 1.01 -8.07
C GLY A 19 -5.76 0.32 -8.22
N GLU A 20 -6.12 0.02 -9.46
CA GLU A 20 -7.39 -0.59 -9.83
C GLU A 20 -7.60 -1.97 -9.17
N ASN A 21 -8.86 -2.33 -8.90
CA ASN A 21 -9.28 -3.61 -8.31
C ASN A 21 -8.65 -3.91 -6.93
N THR A 22 -8.23 -2.88 -6.21
CA THR A 22 -7.67 -3.01 -4.85
C THR A 22 -8.76 -2.93 -3.79
N ILE A 23 -8.66 -3.79 -2.77
CA ILE A 23 -9.59 -3.84 -1.63
C ILE A 23 -8.83 -3.46 -0.37
N ILE A 24 -9.33 -2.45 0.34
CA ILE A 24 -8.75 -1.97 1.60
C ILE A 24 -9.84 -1.99 2.66
N ARG A 25 -9.61 -2.72 3.75
CA ARG A 25 -10.56 -2.89 4.85
C ARG A 25 -9.84 -2.80 6.18
N ASN A 26 -10.42 -2.02 7.10
CA ASN A 26 -9.89 -1.85 8.45
C ASN A 26 -8.40 -1.45 8.47
N ALA A 27 -8.05 -0.44 7.68
CA ALA A 27 -6.67 0.00 7.52
C ALA A 27 -6.52 1.51 7.61
N ILE A 28 -5.38 1.96 8.09
CA ILE A 28 -4.91 3.35 8.09
C ILE A 28 -3.85 3.46 7.00
N LEU A 29 -4.09 4.33 6.03
CA LEU A 29 -3.13 4.68 4.99
C LEU A 29 -2.60 6.08 5.30
N ASP A 30 -1.29 6.21 5.47
CA ASP A 30 -0.66 7.51 5.62
C ASP A 30 -0.52 8.22 4.26
N LYS A 31 -0.01 9.44 4.27
CA LYS A 31 0.15 10.28 3.09
C LYS A 31 1.14 9.67 2.09
N ASP A 32 0.96 10.00 0.82
CA ASP A 32 1.90 9.70 -0.26
C ASP A 32 2.17 8.19 -0.47
N VAL A 33 1.25 7.32 -0.04
CA VAL A 33 1.33 5.87 -0.27
C VAL A 33 1.01 5.56 -1.73
N SER A 34 1.74 4.60 -2.31
CA SER A 34 1.54 4.06 -3.65
C SER A 34 1.11 2.60 -3.57
N ILE A 35 -0.14 2.30 -3.92
CA ILE A 35 -0.70 0.95 -3.88
C ILE A 35 -0.95 0.45 -5.31
N GLY A 36 -0.42 -0.73 -5.60
CA GLY A 36 -0.54 -1.42 -6.88
C GLY A 36 -1.96 -1.84 -7.22
N LYS A 37 -2.09 -2.47 -8.39
CA LYS A 37 -3.34 -3.07 -8.86
C LYS A 37 -3.58 -4.42 -8.19
N ASN A 38 -4.85 -4.77 -8.01
CA ASN A 38 -5.28 -6.07 -7.45
C ASN A 38 -4.71 -6.37 -6.05
N VAL A 39 -4.42 -5.33 -5.27
CA VAL A 39 -3.92 -5.49 -3.89
C VAL A 39 -5.08 -5.77 -2.94
N GLN A 40 -4.84 -6.57 -1.90
CA GLN A 40 -5.80 -6.79 -0.82
C GLN A 40 -5.15 -6.44 0.51
N ILE A 41 -5.63 -5.38 1.16
CA ILE A 41 -5.25 -5.00 2.52
C ILE A 41 -6.45 -5.29 3.42
N ILE A 42 -6.51 -6.52 3.93
CA ILE A 42 -7.66 -7.07 4.64
C ILE A 42 -7.31 -7.76 5.96
N ASN A 43 -6.02 -7.86 6.31
CA ASN A 43 -5.52 -8.63 7.45
C ASN A 43 -6.04 -10.07 7.38
N LYS A 44 -5.64 -10.79 6.32
CA LYS A 44 -6.21 -12.11 5.99
C LYS A 44 -6.06 -13.11 7.13
N ASP A 45 -4.95 -13.01 7.84
CA ASP A 45 -4.59 -13.90 8.95
C ASP A 45 -5.19 -13.46 10.29
N LYS A 46 -5.94 -12.35 10.33
CA LYS A 46 -6.60 -11.79 11.52
C LYS A 46 -5.64 -11.60 12.70
N LEU A 47 -4.48 -11.04 12.42
CA LEU A 47 -3.46 -10.74 13.43
C LEU A 47 -3.90 -9.53 14.25
N GLU A 48 -3.68 -9.57 15.56
CA GLU A 48 -3.88 -8.41 16.44
C GLU A 48 -2.68 -7.46 16.41
N PHE A 49 -1.46 -8.03 16.38
CA PHE A 49 -0.20 -7.30 16.39
C PHE A 49 0.78 -7.92 15.39
N TYR A 50 1.36 -7.09 14.54
CA TYR A 50 2.39 -7.48 13.59
C TYR A 50 3.27 -6.28 13.22
N ASP A 51 4.54 -6.52 12.96
CA ASP A 51 5.49 -5.50 12.51
C ASP A 51 6.32 -6.04 11.34
N ASP A 52 6.39 -5.23 10.28
CA ASP A 52 7.19 -5.45 9.09
C ASP A 52 7.75 -4.11 8.60
N ASP A 53 8.70 -4.16 7.67
CA ASP A 53 9.29 -2.96 7.09
C ASP A 53 8.28 -2.14 6.25
N ARG A 54 7.24 -2.78 5.70
CA ARG A 54 6.28 -2.14 4.78
C ARG A 54 4.94 -1.78 5.43
N TYR A 55 4.57 -2.47 6.50
CA TYR A 55 3.32 -2.24 7.21
C TYR A 55 3.40 -2.76 8.65
N SER A 56 2.46 -2.34 9.47
CA SER A 56 2.27 -2.90 10.81
C SER A 56 0.78 -3.18 11.05
N ILE A 57 0.48 -4.02 12.03
CA ILE A 57 -0.89 -4.26 12.48
C ILE A 57 -0.96 -3.95 13.98
N ARG A 58 -1.98 -3.20 14.38
CA ARG A 58 -2.29 -2.84 15.78
C ARG A 58 -3.79 -2.96 15.99
N ASP A 59 -4.22 -3.72 17.00
CA ASP A 59 -5.64 -3.99 17.31
C ASP A 59 -6.43 -4.47 16.07
N GLY A 60 -5.78 -5.28 15.23
CA GLY A 60 -6.37 -5.77 13.98
C GLY A 60 -6.45 -4.76 12.84
N ILE A 61 -6.01 -3.52 13.04
CA ILE A 61 -5.96 -2.45 12.03
C ILE A 61 -4.62 -2.48 11.30
N VAL A 62 -4.64 -2.59 9.97
CA VAL A 62 -3.42 -2.52 9.15
C VAL A 62 -2.98 -1.06 9.01
N ILE A 63 -1.71 -0.77 9.24
CA ILE A 63 -1.14 0.58 9.16
C ILE A 63 -0.07 0.58 8.07
N ILE A 64 -0.30 1.36 7.01
CA ILE A 64 0.64 1.58 5.91
C ILE A 64 1.33 2.94 6.14
N PRO A 65 2.65 2.99 6.36
CA PRO A 65 3.37 4.22 6.69
C PRO A 65 3.53 5.15 5.47
N LYS A 66 3.84 6.42 5.74
CA LYS A 66 3.99 7.46 4.71
C LYS A 66 4.99 7.04 3.63
N GLY A 67 4.60 7.23 2.37
CA GLY A 67 5.49 6.96 1.23
C GLY A 67 5.73 5.48 0.93
N ALA A 68 5.05 4.56 1.62
CA ALA A 68 5.18 3.14 1.36
C ALA A 68 4.68 2.77 -0.05
N VAL A 69 5.32 1.77 -0.64
CA VAL A 69 4.95 1.20 -1.93
C VAL A 69 4.49 -0.23 -1.74
N ILE A 70 3.23 -0.50 -2.08
CA ILE A 70 2.64 -1.84 -2.05
C ILE A 70 2.53 -2.34 -3.50
N PRO A 71 3.24 -3.41 -3.89
CA PRO A 71 3.28 -3.88 -5.27
C PRO A 71 1.98 -4.54 -5.71
N ASP A 72 1.77 -4.63 -7.03
CA ASP A 72 0.63 -5.30 -7.63
C ASP A 72 0.43 -6.73 -7.09
N GLY A 73 -0.82 -7.09 -6.80
CA GLY A 73 -1.21 -8.42 -6.34
C GLY A 73 -0.84 -8.78 -4.91
N MET A 74 -0.25 -7.86 -4.12
CA MET A 74 0.08 -8.13 -2.72
C MET A 74 -1.18 -8.36 -1.87
N ILE A 75 -1.14 -9.35 -0.98
CA ILE A 75 -2.21 -9.66 -0.02
C ILE A 75 -1.64 -9.51 1.39
N ILE A 76 -2.28 -8.66 2.19
CA ILE A 76 -2.00 -8.36 3.59
C ILE A 76 -3.24 -8.73 4.42
#